data_AF-A0A849E011-F1
#
_entry.id   AF-A0A849E011-F1
#
_cell.length_a   1.000
_cell.length_b   1.000
_cell.length_c   1.000
_cell.angle_alpha   90.00
_cell.angle_beta   90.00
_cell.angle_gamma   90.00
#
_symmetry.space_group_name_H-M   'P 1'
#
loop_
_entity.id
_entity.type
_entity.pdbx_description
1 polymer ?
#
loop_
_entity_poly.entity_id
_entity_poly.type
_entity_poly.pdbx_seq_one_letter_code
_entity_poly.pdbx_strand_id
1 'polypeptide(L)'
;MSRAGFKLPSWDNLLELQEWTSERSIHFHMDGARLWESRHFYNRSEADIASLFDTVYVSLYKGLGGMGGALLTGGKDFIEECKVWRSRFAGNHYTLFPFLITALDGLNENYAKMEELVERAKEIAKALSEITSLHIAEIQTNGFIVLLDKSLQTSTGELNARIEALSKQLGIHVTNGVTTMPYSEQRILEIQVGANHQDISTDEIVSYFERLLASSTS
;
A
#
# COMPACT_ATOMS: atom_id res chain seq x y z
N MET A 1 -6.37 5.90 -2.86
CA MET A 1 -6.31 5.92 -1.39
C MET A 1 -6.69 4.53 -0.89
N SER A 2 -5.76 3.79 -0.27
CA SER A 2 -6.14 2.54 0.40
C SER A 2 -6.95 2.95 1.62
N ARG A 3 -8.27 2.76 1.59
CA ARG A 3 -9.17 3.37 2.58
C ARG A 3 -8.94 2.86 4.02
N ALA A 4 -8.21 1.76 4.18
CA ALA A 4 -7.81 1.20 5.48
C ALA A 4 -6.42 1.67 5.98
N GLY A 5 -5.67 2.46 5.20
CA GLY A 5 -4.39 3.02 5.65
C GLY A 5 -3.33 1.98 6.00
N PHE A 6 -3.14 0.98 5.14
CA PHE A 6 -2.20 -0.14 5.33
C PHE A 6 -2.47 -1.01 6.57
N LYS A 7 -3.66 -0.93 7.16
CA LYS A 7 -4.07 -1.80 8.26
C LYS A 7 -4.68 -3.10 7.77
N LEU A 8 -4.30 -4.17 8.43
CA LEU A 8 -4.78 -5.53 8.29
C LEU A 8 -5.52 -5.92 9.58
N PRO A 9 -6.66 -6.63 9.50
CA PRO A 9 -7.26 -7.25 10.68
C PRO A 9 -6.29 -8.27 11.29
N SER A 10 -6.46 -8.60 12.57
CA SER A 10 -5.73 -9.74 13.13
C SER A 10 -6.09 -11.03 12.40
N TRP A 11 -5.22 -12.03 12.46
CA TRP A 11 -5.49 -13.35 11.88
C TRP A 11 -6.77 -13.97 12.45
N ASP A 12 -6.96 -13.90 13.77
CA ASP A 12 -8.15 -14.44 14.43
C ASP A 12 -9.43 -13.75 13.97
N ASN A 13 -9.43 -12.41 13.84
CA ASN A 13 -10.58 -11.69 13.29
C ASN A 13 -10.86 -12.11 11.83
N LEU A 14 -9.83 -12.42 11.04
CA LEU A 14 -10.02 -12.87 9.67
C LEU A 14 -10.63 -14.28 9.61
N LEU A 15 -10.25 -15.17 10.53
CA LEU A 15 -10.88 -16.48 10.69
C LEU A 15 -12.34 -16.36 11.15
N GLU A 16 -12.63 -15.50 12.14
CA GLU A 16 -14.00 -15.24 12.59
C GLU A 16 -14.89 -14.71 11.46
N LEU A 17 -14.35 -13.81 10.61
CA LEU A 17 -15.06 -13.31 9.43
C LEU A 17 -15.35 -14.42 8.41
N GLN A 18 -14.38 -15.30 8.16
CA GLN A 18 -14.53 -16.43 7.25
C GLN A 18 -15.58 -17.44 7.75
N GLU A 19 -15.57 -17.76 9.05
CA GLU A 19 -16.57 -18.63 9.65
C GLU A 19 -17.96 -17.99 9.56
N TRP A 20 -18.06 -16.71 9.91
CA TRP A 20 -19.33 -15.98 9.89
C TRP A 20 -19.96 -15.92 8.49
N THR A 21 -19.15 -15.71 7.44
CA THR A 21 -19.63 -15.71 6.04
C THR A 21 -20.03 -17.12 5.60
N SER A 22 -19.24 -18.14 5.96
CA SER A 22 -19.51 -19.54 5.64
C SER A 22 -20.84 -20.03 6.23
N GLU A 23 -21.08 -19.80 7.53
CA GLU A 23 -22.32 -20.16 8.22
C GLU A 23 -23.58 -19.56 7.56
N ARG A 24 -23.43 -18.41 6.91
CA ARG A 24 -24.52 -17.66 6.27
C ARG A 24 -24.59 -17.86 4.76
N SER A 25 -23.71 -18.70 4.19
CA SER A 25 -23.58 -18.88 2.75
C SER A 25 -23.39 -17.55 2.00
N ILE A 26 -22.61 -16.63 2.59
CA ILE A 26 -22.25 -15.36 1.99
C ILE A 26 -20.92 -15.53 1.25
N HIS A 27 -20.89 -15.15 -0.04
CA HIS A 27 -19.66 -15.16 -0.84
C HIS A 27 -18.62 -14.20 -0.24
N PHE A 28 -17.45 -14.71 0.09
CA PHE A 28 -16.37 -13.95 0.71
C PHE A 28 -15.25 -13.66 -0.30
N HIS A 29 -15.09 -12.39 -0.66
CA HIS A 29 -14.12 -11.93 -1.64
C HIS A 29 -13.00 -11.10 -1.01
N MET A 30 -11.76 -11.34 -1.41
CA MET A 30 -10.61 -10.50 -1.06
C MET A 30 -10.22 -9.55 -2.21
N ASP A 31 -10.22 -8.25 -1.92
CA ASP A 31 -9.40 -7.29 -2.67
C ASP A 31 -7.95 -7.39 -2.19
N GLY A 32 -7.18 -8.28 -2.82
CA GLY A 32 -5.78 -8.53 -2.55
C GLY A 32 -4.84 -7.64 -3.36
N ALA A 33 -5.21 -6.37 -3.63
CA ALA A 33 -4.33 -5.43 -4.34
C ALA A 33 -2.90 -5.36 -3.76
N ARG A 34 -2.77 -5.62 -2.46
CA ARG A 34 -1.50 -5.67 -1.71
C ARG A 34 -1.34 -6.97 -0.91
N LEU A 35 -1.79 -8.10 -1.46
CA LEU A 35 -1.66 -9.41 -0.81
C LEU A 35 -0.19 -9.75 -0.51
N TRP A 36 0.71 -9.46 -1.45
CA TRP A 36 2.15 -9.71 -1.34
C TRP A 36 2.76 -9.06 -0.10
N GLU A 37 2.35 -7.83 0.19
CA GLU A 37 2.80 -7.02 1.31
C GLU A 37 2.26 -7.53 2.66
N SER A 38 1.16 -8.28 2.68
CA SER A 38 0.48 -8.73 3.91
C SER A 38 1.10 -9.97 4.56
N ARG A 39 1.88 -10.74 3.79
CA ARG A 39 2.52 -12.00 4.24
C ARG A 39 3.34 -11.82 5.52
N HIS A 40 4.09 -10.72 5.62
CA HIS A 40 4.94 -10.43 6.78
C HIS A 40 4.12 -10.30 8.07
N PHE A 41 3.02 -9.55 8.00
CA PHE A 41 2.15 -9.31 9.16
C PHE A 41 1.49 -10.60 9.64
N TYR A 42 0.92 -11.37 8.73
CA TYR A 42 0.22 -12.60 9.09
C TYR A 42 1.15 -13.76 9.41
N ASN A 43 2.42 -13.69 8.98
CA ASN A 43 3.37 -14.80 9.05
C ASN A 43 2.78 -16.09 8.44
N ARG A 44 2.25 -15.95 7.22
CA ARG A 44 1.55 -16.99 6.44
C ARG A 44 1.87 -16.83 4.96
N SER A 45 1.80 -17.92 4.19
CA SER A 45 1.94 -17.81 2.74
C SER A 45 0.73 -17.09 2.13
N GLU A 46 0.89 -16.54 0.94
CA GLU A 46 -0.19 -15.93 0.16
C GLU A 46 -1.30 -16.94 -0.13
N ALA A 47 -0.94 -18.21 -0.32
CA ALA A 47 -1.87 -19.30 -0.51
C ALA A 47 -2.71 -19.57 0.75
N ASP A 48 -2.08 -19.58 1.93
CA ASP A 48 -2.80 -19.75 3.20
C ASP A 48 -3.79 -18.59 3.43
N ILE A 49 -3.36 -17.35 3.19
CA ILE A 49 -4.22 -16.17 3.33
C ILE A 49 -5.36 -16.23 2.31
N ALA A 50 -5.06 -16.50 1.05
CA ALA A 50 -6.05 -16.59 -0.03
C ALA A 50 -7.05 -17.73 0.18
N SER A 51 -6.67 -18.81 0.86
CA SER A 51 -7.54 -19.96 1.11
C SER A 51 -8.74 -19.67 2.02
N LEU A 52 -8.72 -18.54 2.74
CA LEU A 52 -9.84 -18.09 3.57
C LEU A 52 -10.98 -17.47 2.76
N PHE A 53 -10.80 -17.24 1.46
CA PHE A 53 -11.76 -16.54 0.62
C PHE A 53 -12.24 -17.41 -0.54
N ASP A 54 -13.49 -17.21 -0.95
CA ASP A 54 -14.05 -17.90 -2.12
C ASP A 54 -13.41 -17.41 -3.42
N THR A 55 -13.11 -16.11 -3.48
CA THR A 55 -12.42 -15.49 -4.62
C THR A 55 -11.44 -14.42 -4.18
N VAL A 56 -10.35 -14.29 -4.93
CA VAL A 56 -9.28 -13.33 -4.63
C VAL A 56 -8.90 -12.58 -5.88
N TYR A 57 -8.89 -11.25 -5.78
CA TYR A 57 -8.24 -10.38 -6.74
C TYR A 57 -6.81 -10.09 -6.26
N VAL A 58 -5.84 -10.08 -7.17
CA VAL A 58 -4.46 -9.67 -6.86
C VAL A 58 -3.96 -8.69 -7.91
N SER A 59 -3.31 -7.61 -7.46
CA SER A 59 -2.69 -6.64 -8.37
C SER A 59 -1.25 -7.03 -8.71
N LEU A 60 -0.86 -6.79 -9.97
CA LEU A 60 0.50 -7.07 -10.46
C LEU A 60 1.39 -5.82 -10.54
N TYR A 61 0.85 -4.64 -10.24
CA TYR A 61 1.54 -3.36 -10.42
C TYR A 61 1.66 -2.53 -9.13
N LYS A 62 1.29 -3.11 -7.98
CA LYS A 62 1.54 -2.52 -6.65
C LYS A 62 2.93 -2.92 -6.15
N GLY A 63 3.03 -3.70 -5.08
CA GLY A 63 4.32 -4.16 -4.56
C GLY A 63 5.21 -4.86 -5.59
N LEU A 64 4.63 -5.54 -6.58
CA LEU A 64 5.40 -6.18 -7.66
C LEU A 64 5.98 -5.19 -8.69
N GLY A 65 5.41 -3.99 -8.86
CA GLY A 65 5.95 -2.99 -9.79
C GLY A 65 5.78 -3.31 -11.28
N GLY A 66 4.93 -4.27 -11.66
CA GLY A 66 4.60 -4.53 -13.07
C GLY A 66 3.93 -3.32 -13.75
N MET A 67 3.86 -3.29 -15.08
CA MET A 67 3.27 -2.15 -15.82
C MET A 67 1.75 -2.02 -15.62
N GLY A 68 1.09 -3.10 -15.21
CA GLY A 68 -0.36 -3.18 -15.06
C GLY A 68 -0.79 -4.62 -14.86
N GLY A 69 -2.10 -4.85 -14.94
CA GLY A 69 -2.68 -6.19 -14.87
C GLY A 69 -3.02 -6.65 -13.45
N ALA A 70 -3.77 -7.74 -13.43
CA ALA A 70 -4.32 -8.34 -12.24
C ALA A 70 -4.62 -9.82 -12.48
N LEU A 71 -4.71 -10.57 -11.39
CA LEU A 71 -5.19 -11.94 -11.37
C LEU A 71 -6.51 -12.00 -10.60
N LEU A 72 -7.41 -12.88 -11.04
CA LEU A 72 -8.62 -13.25 -10.32
C LEU A 72 -8.57 -14.77 -10.13
N THR A 73 -8.64 -15.22 -8.88
CA THR A 73 -8.63 -16.64 -8.52
C THR A 73 -9.92 -17.00 -7.80
N GLY A 74 -10.31 -18.27 -7.90
CA GLY A 74 -11.53 -18.81 -7.30
C GLY A 74 -11.88 -20.18 -7.87
N GLY A 75 -13.07 -20.67 -7.55
CA GLY A 75 -13.59 -21.92 -8.08
C GLY A 75 -13.63 -21.96 -9.61
N LYS A 76 -13.49 -23.17 -10.19
CA LYS A 76 -13.45 -23.36 -11.65
C LYS A 76 -14.66 -22.75 -12.36
N ASP A 77 -15.86 -23.04 -11.87
CA ASP A 77 -17.11 -22.59 -12.49
C ASP A 77 -17.22 -21.06 -12.45
N PHE A 78 -16.84 -20.44 -11.32
CA PHE A 78 -16.73 -18.98 -11.18
C PHE A 78 -15.77 -18.37 -12.22
N ILE A 79 -14.59 -18.96 -12.41
CA ILE A 79 -13.61 -18.46 -13.37
C ILE A 79 -14.10 -18.59 -14.81
N GLU A 80 -14.83 -19.67 -15.16
CA GLU A 80 -15.44 -19.80 -16.49
C GLU A 80 -16.49 -18.70 -16.76
N GLU A 81 -17.32 -18.37 -15.77
CA GLU A 81 -18.24 -17.25 -15.87
C GLU A 81 -17.50 -15.91 -16.02
N CYS A 82 -16.44 -15.70 -15.24
CA CYS A 82 -15.64 -14.49 -15.32
C CYS A 82 -14.94 -14.31 -16.68
N LYS A 83 -14.58 -15.38 -17.39
CA LYS A 83 -14.02 -15.28 -18.76
C LYS A 83 -15.01 -14.69 -19.75
N VAL A 84 -16.30 -15.01 -19.61
CA VAL A 84 -17.37 -14.42 -20.43
C VAL A 84 -17.47 -12.92 -20.14
N TRP A 85 -17.48 -12.54 -18.86
CA TRP A 85 -17.49 -11.13 -18.45
C TRP A 85 -16.24 -10.37 -18.91
N ARG A 86 -15.04 -10.96 -18.76
CA ARG A 86 -13.79 -10.39 -19.26
C ARG A 86 -13.88 -10.04 -20.74
N SER A 87 -14.49 -10.92 -21.55
CA SER A 87 -14.71 -10.66 -22.97
C SER A 87 -15.72 -9.53 -23.21
N ARG A 88 -16.83 -9.50 -22.46
CA ARG A 88 -17.85 -8.44 -22.52
C ARG A 88 -17.31 -7.06 -22.14
N PHE A 89 -16.40 -7.00 -21.18
CA PHE A 89 -15.70 -5.79 -20.75
C PHE A 89 -14.45 -5.48 -21.58
N ALA A 90 -14.28 -6.14 -22.74
CA ALA A 90 -13.14 -5.95 -23.65
C ALA A 90 -11.76 -6.20 -23.03
N GLY A 91 -11.68 -6.95 -21.94
CA GLY A 91 -10.43 -7.32 -21.25
C GLY A 91 -9.74 -8.57 -21.82
N ASN A 92 -10.33 -9.24 -22.80
CA ASN A 92 -9.72 -10.40 -23.48
C ASN A 92 -8.82 -9.93 -24.64
N HIS A 93 -7.78 -9.16 -24.31
CA HIS A 93 -6.85 -8.64 -25.31
C HIS A 93 -6.05 -9.77 -25.96
N TYR A 94 -5.79 -9.63 -27.28
CA TYR A 94 -4.97 -10.59 -28.02
C TYR A 94 -3.53 -10.66 -27.47
N THR A 95 -2.99 -9.51 -27.04
CA THR A 95 -1.62 -9.38 -26.53
C THR A 95 -1.63 -8.89 -25.09
N LEU A 96 -1.45 -9.82 -24.14
CA LEU A 96 -1.33 -9.52 -22.70
C LEU A 96 0.08 -9.77 -22.15
N PHE A 97 0.96 -10.42 -22.92
CA PHE A 97 2.27 -10.85 -22.44
C PHE A 97 3.16 -9.72 -21.89
N PRO A 98 3.12 -8.45 -22.36
CA PRO A 98 3.96 -7.40 -21.77
C PRO A 98 3.65 -7.15 -20.29
N PHE A 99 2.36 -7.19 -19.91
CA PHE A 99 1.95 -7.08 -18.50
C PHE A 99 2.40 -8.31 -17.69
N LEU A 100 2.33 -9.50 -18.29
CA LEU A 100 2.75 -10.74 -17.63
C LEU A 100 4.26 -10.80 -17.41
N ILE A 101 5.07 -10.39 -18.39
CA ILE A 101 6.53 -10.40 -18.29
C ILE A 101 6.99 -9.44 -17.18
N THR A 102 6.44 -8.23 -17.13
CA THR A 102 6.81 -7.26 -16.08
C THR A 102 6.30 -7.67 -14.69
N ALA A 103 5.17 -8.39 -14.61
CA ALA A 103 4.73 -8.99 -13.36
C ALA A 103 5.65 -10.13 -12.90
N LEU A 104 6.12 -10.98 -13.83
CA LEU A 104 7.08 -12.05 -13.54
C LEU A 104 8.42 -11.49 -13.07
N ASP A 105 8.89 -10.42 -13.68
CA ASP A 105 10.07 -9.68 -13.26
C ASP A 105 9.90 -9.17 -11.81
N GLY A 106 8.77 -8.53 -11.53
CA GLY A 106 8.39 -8.11 -10.17
C GLY A 106 8.34 -9.24 -9.14
N LEU A 107 7.89 -10.44 -9.53
CA LEU A 107 7.91 -11.62 -8.67
C LEU A 107 9.32 -12.14 -8.39
N ASN A 108 10.25 -12.00 -9.34
CA ASN A 108 11.64 -12.43 -9.14
C ASN A 108 12.44 -11.42 -8.33
N GLU A 109 12.18 -10.13 -8.53
CA GLU A 109 13.00 -9.06 -7.95
C GLU A 109 12.36 -8.40 -6.73
N ASN A 110 11.15 -7.84 -6.88
CA ASN A 110 10.52 -7.01 -5.85
C ASN A 110 9.90 -7.85 -4.74
N TYR A 111 9.25 -8.95 -5.11
CA TYR A 111 8.67 -9.88 -4.14
C TYR A 111 9.74 -10.49 -3.22
N ALA A 112 10.91 -10.85 -3.78
CA ALA A 112 12.03 -11.40 -3.00
C ALA A 112 12.55 -10.43 -1.93
N LYS A 113 12.36 -9.12 -2.13
CA LYS A 113 12.77 -8.07 -1.20
C LYS A 113 11.67 -7.67 -0.21
N MET A 114 10.47 -8.25 -0.29
CA MET A 114 9.31 -7.74 0.45
C MET A 114 9.55 -7.61 1.96
N GLU A 115 10.18 -8.61 2.58
CA GLU A 115 10.55 -8.58 4.00
C GLU A 115 11.50 -7.41 4.31
N GLU A 116 12.53 -7.20 3.49
CA GLU A 116 13.46 -6.07 3.58
C GLU A 116 12.70 -4.73 3.50
N LEU A 117 11.73 -4.62 2.60
CA LEU A 117 10.92 -3.41 2.43
C LEU A 117 10.07 -3.10 3.68
N VAL A 118 9.55 -4.13 4.36
CA VAL A 118 8.81 -3.93 5.62
C VAL A 118 9.75 -3.49 6.74
N GLU A 119 10.94 -4.08 6.86
CA GLU A 119 11.92 -3.66 7.86
C GLU A 119 12.41 -2.23 7.62
N ARG A 120 12.63 -1.84 6.37
CA ARG A 120 12.91 -0.45 6.02
C ARG A 120 11.76 0.48 6.40
N ALA A 121 10.50 0.08 6.17
CA ALA A 121 9.35 0.89 6.56
C ALA A 121 9.32 1.11 8.08
N LYS A 122 9.66 0.09 8.88
CA LYS A 122 9.80 0.21 10.34
C LYS A 122 10.94 1.14 10.74
N GLU A 123 12.08 1.08 10.05
CA GLU A 123 13.22 1.96 10.30
C GLU A 123 12.85 3.44 10.06
N ILE A 124 12.27 3.74 8.90
CA ILE A 124 11.83 5.10 8.54
C ILE A 124 10.76 5.58 9.53
N ALA A 125 9.77 4.73 9.83
CA ALA A 125 8.71 5.04 10.80
C ALA A 125 9.27 5.39 12.18
N LYS A 126 10.26 4.63 12.67
CA LYS A 126 10.93 4.91 13.94
C LYS A 126 11.62 6.26 13.93
N ALA A 127 12.40 6.57 12.89
CA ALA A 127 13.08 7.86 12.79
C ALA A 127 12.10 9.03 12.72
N LEU A 128 11.04 8.91 11.92
CA LEU A 128 10.02 9.96 11.80
C LEU A 128 9.19 10.15 13.09
N SER A 129 9.12 9.13 13.96
CA SER A 129 8.41 9.25 15.24
C SER A 129 9.10 10.21 16.23
N GLU A 130 10.35 10.59 15.99
CA GLU A 130 11.07 11.59 16.79
C GLU A 130 10.62 13.03 16.48
N ILE A 131 9.95 13.24 15.35
CA ILE A 131 9.40 14.54 14.98
C ILE A 131 8.05 14.73 15.68
N THR A 132 8.00 15.63 16.67
CA THR A 132 6.84 15.84 17.55
C THR A 132 5.51 16.08 16.84
N SER A 133 5.54 16.70 15.65
CA SER A 133 4.35 17.02 14.87
C SER A 133 3.86 15.88 13.97
N LEU A 134 4.49 14.71 14.04
CA LEU A 134 4.13 13.50 13.30
C LEU A 134 3.67 12.41 14.28
N HIS A 135 2.57 11.75 13.93
CA HIS A 135 2.15 10.51 14.57
C HIS A 135 2.13 9.39 13.54
N ILE A 136 2.92 8.36 13.79
CA ILE A 136 3.10 7.25 12.85
C ILE A 136 2.11 6.14 13.19
N ALA A 137 1.34 5.69 12.20
CA ALA A 137 0.48 4.52 12.37
C ALA A 137 1.33 3.25 12.54
N GLU A 138 0.74 2.21 13.12
CA GLU A 138 1.38 0.91 13.25
C GLU A 138 1.84 0.35 11.90
N ILE A 139 3.07 -0.17 11.85
CA ILE A 139 3.69 -0.67 10.62
C ILE A 139 3.40 -2.16 10.49
N GLN A 140 2.45 -2.49 9.61
CA GLN A 140 2.07 -3.87 9.30
C GLN A 140 2.59 -4.32 7.93
N THR A 141 2.92 -3.40 7.03
CA THR A 141 3.40 -3.68 5.68
C THR A 141 4.55 -2.74 5.30
N ASN A 142 5.00 -2.78 4.04
CA ASN A 142 5.99 -1.83 3.51
C ASN A 142 5.44 -0.41 3.29
N GLY A 143 4.17 -0.16 3.61
CA GLY A 143 3.58 1.17 3.59
C GLY A 143 2.86 1.49 4.88
N PHE A 144 2.75 2.78 5.18
CA PHE A 144 2.11 3.27 6.39
C PHE A 144 1.57 4.69 6.23
N ILE A 145 0.69 5.05 7.15
CA ILE A 145 0.12 6.39 7.27
C ILE A 145 0.92 7.19 8.29
N VAL A 146 1.22 8.43 7.93
CA VAL A 146 1.71 9.47 8.84
C VAL A 146 0.58 10.46 9.07
N LEU A 147 0.19 10.64 10.32
CA LEU A 147 -0.81 11.61 10.74
C LEU A 147 -0.09 12.89 11.17
N LEU A 148 -0.54 14.03 10.66
CA LEU A 148 0.00 15.33 11.04
C LEU A 148 -0.72 15.86 12.28
N ASP A 149 0.04 16.41 13.22
CA ASP A 149 -0.52 17.02 14.42
C ASP A 149 -1.53 18.13 14.06
N LYS A 150 -2.62 18.22 14.84
CA LYS A 150 -3.71 19.18 14.58
C LYS A 150 -3.32 20.62 14.88
N SER A 151 -2.27 20.86 15.66
CA SER A 151 -1.74 22.19 15.99
C SER A 151 -0.95 22.85 14.84
N LEU A 152 -0.54 22.08 13.83
CA LEU A 152 0.18 22.62 12.67
C LEU A 152 -0.70 23.62 11.90
N GLN A 153 -0.29 24.88 11.88
CA GLN A 153 -1.04 25.99 11.29
C GLN A 153 -1.02 25.99 9.75
N THR A 154 0.00 25.39 9.14
CA THR A 154 0.18 25.31 7.69
C THR A 154 -0.97 24.56 7.03
N SER A 155 -1.63 25.16 6.04
CA SER A 155 -2.79 24.52 5.39
C SER A 155 -2.38 23.28 4.57
N THR A 156 -3.32 22.37 4.29
CA THR A 156 -3.07 21.19 3.42
C THR A 156 -2.60 21.59 2.02
N GLY A 157 -3.16 22.66 1.45
CA GLY A 157 -2.74 23.19 0.15
C GLY A 157 -1.31 23.70 0.16
N GLU A 158 -0.92 24.40 1.23
CA GLU A 158 0.44 24.90 1.40
C GLU A 158 1.44 23.76 1.63
N LEU A 159 1.10 22.74 2.44
CA LEU A 159 1.93 21.55 2.61
C LEU A 159 2.16 20.83 1.28
N ASN A 160 1.12 20.69 0.44
CA ASN A 160 1.26 20.08 -0.88
C ASN A 160 2.16 20.90 -1.82
N ALA A 161 2.04 22.23 -1.80
CA ALA A 161 2.94 23.10 -2.56
C ALA A 161 4.40 22.99 -2.09
N ARG A 162 4.63 22.88 -0.77
CA ARG A 162 5.95 22.65 -0.20
C ARG A 162 6.52 21.28 -0.57
N ILE A 163 5.70 20.23 -0.53
CA ILE A 163 6.09 18.88 -0.98
C ILE A 163 6.57 18.94 -2.43
N GLU A 164 5.81 19.54 -3.34
CA GLU A 164 6.19 19.67 -4.74
C GLU A 164 7.51 20.44 -4.91
N ALA A 165 7.65 21.58 -4.21
CA ALA A 165 8.86 22.40 -4.27
C ALA A 165 10.10 21.69 -3.72
N LEU A 166 9.98 21.03 -2.56
CA LEU A 166 11.06 20.27 -1.93
C LEU A 166 11.47 19.07 -2.77
N SER A 167 10.49 18.31 -3.29
CA SER A 167 10.79 17.16 -4.15
C SER A 167 11.56 17.59 -5.40
N LYS A 168 11.19 18.72 -6.02
CA LYS A 168 11.92 19.28 -7.17
C LYS A 168 13.32 19.78 -6.80
N GLN A 169 13.46 20.44 -5.66
CA GLN A 169 14.73 21.01 -5.21
C GLN A 169 15.75 19.92 -4.84
N LEU A 170 15.30 18.89 -4.12
CA LEU A 170 16.15 17.84 -3.58
C LEU A 170 16.29 16.65 -4.54
N GLY A 171 15.42 16.53 -5.55
CA GLY A 171 15.41 15.39 -6.47
C GLY A 171 14.92 14.09 -5.87
N ILE A 172 14.28 14.13 -4.69
CA ILE A 172 13.73 12.98 -3.98
C ILE A 172 12.21 13.09 -3.88
N HIS A 173 11.50 11.96 -3.94
CA HIS A 173 10.04 11.94 -3.80
C HIS A 173 9.64 10.98 -2.68
N VAL A 174 9.29 11.54 -1.52
CA VAL A 174 9.02 10.76 -0.29
C VAL A 174 7.52 10.45 -0.14
N THR A 175 6.64 11.33 -0.58
CA THR A 175 5.19 11.18 -0.45
C THR A 175 4.43 11.86 -1.58
N ASN A 176 3.23 11.37 -1.89
CA ASN A 176 2.37 11.92 -2.93
C ASN A 176 1.56 13.15 -2.51
N GLY A 177 1.62 13.53 -1.23
CA GLY A 177 0.91 14.68 -0.69
C GLY A 177 0.16 14.39 0.59
N VAL A 178 -0.37 15.46 1.17
CA VAL A 178 -1.23 15.49 2.34
C VAL A 178 -2.69 15.52 1.90
N THR A 179 -3.49 14.66 2.52
CA THR A 179 -4.96 14.63 2.36
C THR A 179 -5.61 14.92 3.71
N THR A 180 -6.65 15.74 3.71
CA THR A 180 -7.52 15.94 4.88
C THR A 180 -8.65 14.93 4.86
N MET A 181 -8.80 14.16 5.93
CA MET A 181 -9.87 13.18 6.08
C MET A 181 -11.22 13.91 6.28
N PRO A 182 -12.28 13.54 5.54
CA PRO A 182 -13.51 14.33 5.46
C PRO A 182 -14.33 14.40 6.75
N TYR A 183 -14.13 13.48 7.71
CA TYR A 183 -14.93 13.41 8.93
C TYR A 183 -14.18 13.80 10.20
N SER A 184 -12.89 13.45 10.30
CA SER A 184 -12.08 13.74 11.50
C SER A 184 -11.26 15.03 11.39
N GLU A 185 -11.26 15.64 10.19
CA GLU A 185 -10.38 16.71 9.75
C GLU A 185 -8.89 16.38 9.94
N GLN A 186 -8.58 15.10 10.19
CA GLN A 186 -7.23 14.62 10.38
C GLN A 186 -6.49 14.72 9.06
N ARG A 187 -5.35 15.41 9.06
CA ARG A 187 -4.45 15.44 7.91
C ARG A 187 -3.54 14.23 7.97
N ILE A 188 -3.40 13.56 6.84
CA ILE A 188 -2.56 12.38 6.70
C ILE A 188 -1.75 12.44 5.40
N LEU A 189 -0.65 11.71 5.38
CA LEU A 189 0.10 11.39 4.17
C LEU A 189 0.47 9.90 4.19
N GLU A 190 0.78 9.37 3.02
CA GLU A 190 1.18 7.98 2.85
C GLU A 190 2.68 7.92 2.51
N ILE A 191 3.39 6.98 3.12
CA ILE A 191 4.73 6.56 2.70
C ILE A 191 4.62 5.09 2.29
N GLN A 192 5.14 4.74 1.12
CA GLN A 192 5.22 3.37 0.64
C GLN A 192 6.65 3.08 0.18
N VAL A 193 7.29 2.11 0.83
CA VAL A 193 8.67 1.72 0.57
C VAL A 193 8.72 0.75 -0.60
N GLY A 194 9.46 1.11 -1.65
CA GLY A 194 9.60 0.35 -2.89
C GLY A 194 11.01 -0.21 -3.11
N ALA A 195 11.24 -0.83 -4.26
CA ALA A 195 12.47 -1.55 -4.59
C ALA A 195 13.77 -0.73 -4.47
N ASN A 196 13.70 0.58 -4.70
CA ASN A 196 14.83 1.51 -4.68
C ASN A 196 14.96 2.26 -3.34
N HIS A 197 14.47 1.67 -2.25
CA HIS A 197 14.43 2.32 -0.93
C HIS A 197 15.78 2.67 -0.33
N GLN A 198 16.86 2.08 -0.84
CA GLN A 198 18.24 2.35 -0.42
C GLN A 198 18.82 3.62 -1.06
N ASP A 199 18.19 4.15 -2.11
CA ASP A 199 18.66 5.35 -2.82
C ASP A 199 18.43 6.65 -2.02
N ILE A 200 17.56 6.60 -1.01
CA ILE A 200 17.25 7.71 -0.11
C ILE A 200 17.49 7.24 1.33
N SER A 201 18.47 7.84 1.99
CA SER A 201 18.81 7.50 3.38
C SER A 201 17.72 7.93 4.36
N THR A 202 17.72 7.33 5.56
CA THR A 202 16.78 7.69 6.63
C THR A 202 16.96 9.15 7.05
N ASP A 203 18.21 9.62 7.12
CA ASP A 203 18.54 11.00 7.48
C ASP A 203 18.05 12.00 6.43
N GLU A 204 18.11 11.66 5.15
CA GLU A 204 17.52 12.48 4.08
C GLU A 204 16.00 12.58 4.20
N ILE A 205 15.33 11.47 4.55
CA ILE A 205 13.88 11.46 4.78
C ILE A 205 13.51 12.31 6.00
N VAL A 206 14.25 12.19 7.12
CA VAL A 206 14.02 13.00 8.32
C VAL A 206 14.23 14.49 8.00
N SER A 207 15.35 14.85 7.37
CA SER A 207 15.67 16.21 6.94
C SER A 207 14.61 16.78 5.99
N TYR A 208 14.06 15.95 5.09
CA TYR A 208 12.95 16.33 4.23
C TYR A 208 11.71 16.75 5.05
N PHE A 209 11.33 15.96 6.06
CA PHE A 209 10.18 16.26 6.91
C PHE A 209 10.40 17.46 7.82
N GLU A 210 11.60 17.62 8.39
CA GLU A 210 11.95 18.81 9.18
C GLU A 210 11.81 20.09 8.35
N ARG A 211 12.28 20.09 7.09
CA ARG A 211 12.13 21.24 6.18
C ARG A 211 10.68 21.47 5.76
N LEU A 212 9.94 20.39 5.50
CA LEU A 212 8.52 20.47 5.13
C LEU A 212 7.70 21.16 6.24
N LEU A 213 7.97 20.79 7.49
CA LEU A 213 7.21 21.21 8.66
C LEU A 213 7.77 22.47 9.34
N ALA A 214 8.93 22.97 8.91
CA ALA A 214 9.49 24.21 9.42
C ALA A 214 8.50 25.37 9.24
N SER A 215 8.33 26.19 10.27
CA SER A 215 7.59 27.45 10.14
C SER A 215 8.25 28.29 9.07
N SER A 216 7.46 28.89 8.16
CA SER A 216 8.00 29.90 7.24
C SER A 216 8.62 30.99 8.09
N THR A 217 9.95 31.14 8.04
CA THR A 217 10.58 32.37 8.50
C THR A 217 10.02 33.50 7.67
N SER A 218 9.34 34.41 8.37
CA SER A 218 8.74 35.65 7.88
C SER A 218 9.69 36.50 7.05
#